data_AF-A0A1B6YDK2-F1
#
_entry.id   AF-A0A1B6YDK2-F1
#
_cell.length_a   1.000
_cell.length_b   1.000
_cell.length_c   1.000
_cell.angle_alpha   90.00
_cell.angle_beta   90.00
_cell.angle_gamma   90.00
#
_symmetry.space_group_name_H-M   'P 1'
#
loop_
_entity.id
_entity.type
_entity.pdbx_description
1 polymer ?
#
loop_
_entity_poly.entity_id
_entity_poly.type
_entity_poly.pdbx_seq_one_letter_code
_entity_poly.pdbx_strand_id
1 'polypeptide(L)'
;MKNKIERELGQKEFESEIELDLRNQELDKEKQKKLDEEYHPAVLLVLNFVGNLVVGYIIFFLTISFLIQVFQFFPDSINRVYFLVFHLIIWIFAIIGAFTKKSPWDKFLK
;
A
#
# COMPACT_ATOMS: atom_id res chain seq x y z
N MET A 1 -2.59 38.90 -21.50
CA MET A 1 -1.42 38.62 -20.63
C MET A 1 -1.76 37.70 -19.46
N LYS A 2 -2.88 37.92 -18.74
CA LYS A 2 -3.34 37.07 -17.62
C LYS A 2 -3.42 35.56 -17.96
N ASN A 3 -4.07 35.20 -19.08
CA ASN A 3 -4.15 33.80 -19.56
C ASN A 3 -2.81 33.15 -19.96
N LYS A 4 -1.76 33.94 -20.24
CA LYS A 4 -0.45 33.39 -20.63
C LYS A 4 0.37 33.06 -19.39
N ILE A 5 0.29 33.92 -18.39
CA ILE A 5 0.93 33.75 -17.08
C ILE A 5 0.33 32.57 -16.32
N GLU A 6 -1.00 32.42 -16.29
CA GLU A 6 -1.67 31.27 -15.65
C GLU A 6 -1.32 29.94 -16.34
N ARG A 7 -1.15 29.95 -17.66
CA ARG A 7 -0.79 28.75 -18.44
C ARG A 7 0.68 28.36 -18.26
N GLU A 8 1.58 29.33 -18.14
CA GLU A 8 2.99 29.11 -17.81
C GLU A 8 3.19 28.67 -16.34
N LEU A 9 2.39 29.21 -15.40
CA LEU A 9 2.36 28.76 -14.00
C LEU A 9 1.87 27.31 -13.90
N GLY A 10 0.78 26.95 -14.58
CA GLY A 10 0.28 25.57 -14.59
C GLY A 10 1.27 24.58 -15.25
N GLN A 11 2.04 25.02 -16.25
CA GLN A 11 3.12 24.20 -16.81
C GLN A 11 4.27 23.98 -15.82
N LYS A 12 4.67 25.02 -15.10
CA LYS A 12 5.72 24.89 -14.06
C LYS A 12 5.30 24.05 -12.87
N GLU A 13 4.04 24.16 -12.45
CA GLU A 13 3.48 23.30 -11.39
C GLU A 13 3.45 21.83 -11.85
N PHE A 14 3.03 21.57 -13.09
CA PHE A 14 3.05 20.24 -13.67
C PHE A 14 4.47 19.67 -13.83
N GLU A 15 5.42 20.47 -14.29
CA GLU A 15 6.84 20.10 -14.38
C GLU A 15 7.41 19.78 -12.98
N SER A 16 7.04 20.57 -11.97
CA SER A 16 7.42 20.35 -10.58
C SER A 16 6.82 19.06 -10.00
N GLU A 17 5.57 18.72 -10.31
CA GLU A 17 4.95 17.46 -9.87
C GLU A 17 5.63 16.25 -10.53
N ILE A 18 5.95 16.34 -11.82
CA ILE A 18 6.68 15.29 -12.55
C ILE A 18 8.09 15.12 -11.99
N GLU A 19 8.80 16.21 -11.71
CA GLU A 19 10.15 16.15 -11.16
C GLU A 19 10.15 15.51 -9.76
N LEU A 20 9.16 15.84 -8.94
CA LEU A 20 8.96 15.21 -7.64
C LEU A 20 8.67 13.71 -7.75
N ASP A 21 7.81 13.29 -8.68
CA ASP A 21 7.51 11.87 -8.89
C ASP A 21 8.72 11.10 -9.40
N LEU A 22 9.46 11.64 -10.37
CA LEU A 22 10.69 11.06 -10.88
C LEU A 22 11.74 10.88 -9.78
N ARG A 23 11.93 11.91 -8.95
CA ARG A 23 12.87 11.87 -7.82
C ARG A 23 12.47 10.80 -6.78
N ASN A 24 11.17 10.68 -6.49
CA ASN A 24 10.68 9.61 -5.60
C ASN A 24 10.92 8.22 -6.19
N GLN A 25 10.71 8.04 -7.49
CA GLN A 25 10.99 6.78 -8.17
C GLN A 25 12.49 6.42 -8.14
N GLU A 26 13.39 7.40 -8.28
CA GLU A 26 14.83 7.18 -8.17
C GLU A 26 15.24 6.78 -6.75
N LEU A 27 14.72 7.47 -5.73
CA LEU A 27 14.97 7.13 -4.32
C LEU A 27 14.49 5.73 -3.96
N ASP A 28 13.32 5.32 -4.46
CA ASP A 28 12.79 3.98 -4.22
C ASP A 28 13.64 2.89 -4.90
N LYS A 29 14.15 3.15 -6.11
CA LYS A 29 15.10 2.25 -6.79
C LYS A 29 16.41 2.12 -6.00
N GLU A 30 16.95 3.23 -5.48
CA GLU A 30 18.18 3.21 -4.70
C GLU A 30 18.01 2.40 -3.40
N LYS A 31 16.89 2.59 -2.70
CA LYS A 31 16.55 1.81 -1.50
C LYS A 31 16.40 0.33 -1.80
N GLN A 32 15.69 -0.04 -2.87
CA GLN A 32 15.54 -1.44 -3.26
C GLN A 32 16.89 -2.07 -3.62
N LYS A 33 17.76 -1.33 -4.31
CA LYS A 33 19.09 -1.81 -4.66
C LYS A 33 19.94 -2.11 -3.43
N LYS A 34 19.93 -1.24 -2.41
CA LYS A 34 20.63 -1.49 -1.13
C LYS A 34 20.12 -2.74 -0.42
N LEU A 35 18.80 -2.92 -0.38
CA LEU A 35 18.19 -4.11 0.22
C LEU A 35 18.56 -5.40 -0.53
N ASP A 36 18.58 -5.36 -1.87
CA ASP A 36 18.98 -6.49 -2.71
C ASP A 36 20.48 -6.83 -2.60
N GLU A 37 21.33 -5.84 -2.26
CA GLU A 37 22.76 -6.05 -1.99
C GLU A 37 23.01 -6.63 -0.58
N GLU A 38 22.21 -6.25 0.42
CA GLU A 38 22.39 -6.65 1.82
C GLU A 38 21.74 -8.00 2.18
N TYR A 39 20.64 -8.37 1.53
CA TYR A 39 19.84 -9.53 1.92
C TYR A 39 19.69 -10.55 0.79
N HIS A 40 19.67 -11.83 1.17
CA HIS A 40 19.36 -12.91 0.22
C HIS A 40 17.93 -12.74 -0.32
N PRO A 41 17.67 -12.97 -1.62
CA PRO A 41 16.34 -12.78 -2.23
C PRO A 41 15.20 -13.50 -1.52
N ALA A 42 15.46 -14.71 -1.01
CA ALA A 42 14.48 -15.47 -0.23
C ALA A 42 14.11 -14.80 1.11
N VAL A 43 15.08 -14.16 1.78
CA VAL A 43 14.86 -13.43 3.05
C VAL A 43 14.00 -12.20 2.78
N LEU A 44 14.27 -11.46 1.70
CA LEU A 44 13.45 -10.32 1.29
C LEU A 44 12.02 -10.73 0.94
N LEU A 45 11.83 -11.86 0.26
CA LEU A 45 10.51 -12.38 -0.06
C LEU A 45 9.72 -12.68 1.22
N VAL A 46 10.34 -13.33 2.20
CA VAL A 46 9.72 -13.63 3.50
C VAL A 46 9.43 -12.35 4.28
N LEU A 47 10.37 -11.41 4.33
CA LEU A 47 10.17 -10.12 5.02
C LEU A 47 9.02 -9.33 4.40
N ASN A 48 8.96 -9.25 3.07
CA ASN A 48 7.87 -8.56 2.36
C ASN A 48 6.54 -9.28 2.58
N PHE A 49 6.52 -10.62 2.55
CA PHE A 49 5.32 -11.41 2.81
C PHE A 49 4.78 -11.15 4.23
N VAL A 50 5.64 -11.34 5.24
CA VAL A 50 5.27 -11.17 6.66
C VAL A 50 4.88 -9.72 6.95
N GLY A 51 5.64 -8.74 6.44
CA GLY A 51 5.32 -7.33 6.59
C GLY A 51 3.94 -6.99 6.02
N ASN A 52 3.61 -7.47 4.82
CA ASN A 52 2.30 -7.25 4.23
C ASN A 52 1.17 -7.98 4.96
N LEU A 53 1.43 -9.17 5.53
CA LEU A 53 0.46 -9.85 6.39
C LEU A 53 0.17 -9.01 7.64
N VAL A 54 1.21 -8.56 8.35
CA VAL A 54 1.06 -7.76 9.57
C VAL A 54 0.26 -6.49 9.31
N VAL A 55 0.61 -5.74 8.26
CA VAL A 55 -0.13 -4.52 7.88
C VAL A 55 -1.58 -4.84 7.53
N GLY A 56 -1.82 -5.89 6.75
CA GLY A 56 -3.17 -6.31 6.37
C GLY A 56 -4.04 -6.69 7.58
N TYR A 57 -3.49 -7.41 8.55
CA TYR A 57 -4.21 -7.77 9.77
C TYR A 57 -4.48 -6.56 10.68
N ILE A 58 -3.58 -5.59 10.75
CA ILE A 58 -3.80 -4.33 11.47
C ILE A 58 -4.99 -3.57 10.85
N ILE A 59 -4.99 -3.38 9.52
CA ILE A 59 -6.07 -2.69 8.81
C ILE A 59 -7.40 -3.42 9.02
N PHE A 60 -7.38 -4.75 8.93
CA PHE A 60 -8.57 -5.57 9.15
C PHE A 60 -9.12 -5.44 10.57
N PHE A 61 -8.26 -5.52 11.59
CA PHE A 61 -8.68 -5.39 12.99
C PHE A 61 -9.29 -4.03 13.27
N LEU A 62 -8.69 -2.95 12.75
CA LEU A 62 -9.24 -1.59 12.86
C LEU A 62 -10.60 -1.48 12.18
N THR A 63 -10.72 -2.02 10.96
CA THR A 63 -11.95 -1.97 10.17
C THR A 63 -13.08 -2.74 10.85
N ILE A 64 -12.82 -3.98 11.28
CA ILE A 64 -13.84 -4.80 11.97
C ILE A 64 -14.24 -4.18 13.31
N SER A 65 -13.28 -3.68 14.08
CA SER A 65 -13.57 -3.02 15.36
C SER A 65 -14.49 -1.82 15.16
N PHE A 66 -14.24 -1.00 14.12
CA PHE A 66 -15.11 0.10 13.74
C PHE A 66 -16.50 -0.37 13.28
N LEU A 67 -16.57 -1.37 12.39
CA LEU A 67 -17.84 -1.88 11.88
C LEU A 67 -18.73 -2.47 12.98
N ILE A 68 -18.14 -3.19 13.95
CA ILE A 68 -18.88 -3.73 15.09
C ILE A 68 -19.48 -2.59 15.93
N GLN A 69 -18.72 -1.52 16.17
CA GLN A 69 -19.21 -0.37 16.93
C GLN A 69 -20.36 0.36 16.22
N VAL A 70 -20.26 0.53 14.89
CA VAL A 70 -21.21 1.31 14.09
C VAL A 70 -22.49 0.54 13.79
N PHE A 71 -22.38 -0.72 13.38
CA PHE A 71 -23.53 -1.48 12.88
C PHE A 71 -24.22 -2.33 13.95
N GLN A 72 -23.63 -2.47 15.15
CA GLN A 72 -24.13 -3.12 16.36
C GLN A 72 -24.75 -4.53 16.23
N PHE A 73 -24.83 -5.14 15.04
CA PHE A 73 -25.38 -6.48 14.88
C PHE A 73 -24.96 -7.11 13.55
N PHE A 74 -24.09 -8.11 13.60
CA PHE A 74 -23.92 -9.08 12.51
C PHE A 74 -24.20 -10.48 13.06
N PRO A 75 -25.09 -11.26 12.43
CA PRO A 75 -25.25 -12.67 12.75
C PRO A 75 -23.92 -13.41 12.69
N ASP A 76 -23.67 -14.34 13.62
CA ASP A 76 -22.38 -15.07 13.71
C ASP A 76 -21.96 -15.77 12.41
N SER A 77 -22.94 -16.22 11.61
CA SER A 77 -22.70 -16.83 10.30
C SER A 77 -22.12 -15.84 9.29
N ILE A 78 -22.66 -14.62 9.28
CA ILE A 78 -22.23 -13.52 8.41
C ILE A 78 -20.83 -13.05 8.83
N ASN A 79 -20.56 -12.96 10.14
CA ASN A 79 -19.23 -12.64 10.65
C ASN A 79 -18.18 -13.65 10.17
N ARG A 80 -18.44 -14.96 10.27
CA ARG A 80 -17.46 -15.98 9.83
C ARG A 80 -17.13 -15.88 8.34
N VAL A 81 -18.14 -15.65 7.49
CA VAL A 81 -17.93 -15.51 6.04
C VAL A 81 -17.11 -14.26 5.74
N TYR A 82 -17.45 -13.11 6.34
CA TYR A 82 -16.65 -11.89 6.17
C TYR A 82 -15.22 -12.07 6.67
N PHE A 83 -15.02 -12.65 7.86
CA PHE A 83 -13.69 -12.96 8.37
C PHE A 83 -12.88 -13.80 7.38
N LEU A 84 -13.46 -14.87 6.84
CA LEU A 84 -12.81 -15.73 5.85
C LEU A 84 -12.41 -14.95 4.58
N VAL A 85 -13.34 -14.17 4.02
CA VAL A 85 -13.08 -13.38 2.80
C VAL A 85 -11.96 -12.38 3.03
N PHE A 86 -11.98 -11.65 4.14
CA PHE A 86 -10.94 -10.70 4.47
C PHE A 86 -9.57 -11.37 4.65
N HIS A 87 -9.52 -12.53 5.32
CA HIS A 87 -8.28 -13.28 5.46
C HIS A 87 -7.74 -13.68 4.08
N LEU A 88 -8.59 -14.19 3.18
CA LEU A 88 -8.16 -14.53 1.82
C LEU A 88 -7.60 -13.32 1.07
N ILE A 89 -8.22 -12.14 1.18
CA ILE A 89 -7.73 -10.91 0.57
C ILE A 89 -6.34 -10.53 1.12
N ILE A 90 -6.17 -10.57 2.45
CA ILE A 90 -4.88 -10.26 3.10
C ILE A 90 -3.78 -11.21 2.60
N TRP A 91 -4.09 -12.50 2.50
CA TRP A 91 -3.14 -13.49 2.00
C TRP A 91 -2.78 -13.26 0.54
N ILE A 92 -3.76 -13.00 -0.33
CA ILE A 92 -3.51 -12.68 -1.74
C ILE A 92 -2.63 -11.43 -1.85
N PHE A 93 -2.93 -10.39 -1.08
CA PHE A 93 -2.18 -9.13 -1.12
C PHE A 93 -0.77 -9.31 -0.57
N ALA A 94 -0.59 -10.12 0.49
CA ALA A 94 0.73 -10.44 1.01
C ALA A 94 1.58 -11.23 0.01
N ILE A 95 0.99 -12.19 -0.70
CA ILE A 95 1.66 -12.93 -1.79
C ILE A 95 2.08 -11.96 -2.89
N ILE A 96 1.15 -11.12 -3.37
CA ILE A 96 1.45 -10.11 -4.41
C ILE A 96 2.56 -9.18 -3.94
N GLY A 97 2.50 -8.69 -2.70
CA GLY A 97 3.51 -7.79 -2.15
C GLY A 97 4.89 -8.44 -2.00
N ALA A 98 4.93 -9.73 -1.67
CA ALA A 98 6.16 -10.51 -1.61
C ALA A 98 6.85 -10.61 -2.98
N PHE A 99 6.09 -10.89 -4.04
CA PHE A 99 6.64 -11.03 -5.40
C PHE A 99 6.92 -9.69 -6.08
N THR A 100 6.12 -8.67 -5.82
CA THR A 100 6.27 -7.34 -6.46
C THR A 100 7.23 -6.42 -5.71
N LYS A 101 7.72 -6.82 -4.52
CA LYS A 101 8.55 -6.01 -3.62
C LYS A 101 7.94 -4.63 -3.30
N LYS A 102 6.62 -4.52 -3.41
CA LYS A 102 5.84 -3.30 -3.17
C LYS A 102 4.67 -3.68 -2.27
N SER A 103 4.33 -2.82 -1.32
CA SER A 103 3.19 -3.06 -0.45
C SER A 103 1.89 -2.67 -1.18
N PRO A 104 0.95 -3.61 -1.42
CA PRO A 104 -0.34 -3.27 -2.03
C PRO A 104 -1.17 -2.35 -1.12
N TRP A 105 -0.83 -2.30 0.17
CA TRP A 105 -1.47 -1.44 1.16
C TRP A 105 -1.12 0.03 1.01
N ASP A 106 -0.03 0.37 0.29
CA ASP A 106 0.41 1.76 0.11
C ASP A 106 -0.63 2.64 -0.59
N LYS A 107 -1.57 2.04 -1.33
CA LYS A 107 -2.70 2.76 -1.93
C LYS A 107 -3.80 3.13 -0.94
N PHE A 108 -3.92 2.39 0.17
CA PHE A 108 -4.93 2.62 1.20
C PHE A 108 -4.41 3.51 2.34
N LEU A 109 -3.09 3.60 2.48
CA LEU A 109 -2.40 4.39 3.52
C LEU A 109 -2.00 5.81 3.06
N LYS A 110 -2.21 6.13 1.78
CA LYS A 110 -2.07 7.49 1.22
C LYS A 110 -3.38 8.24 1.35
#